data_AF-A0A2R7NCW7-F1
#
_entry.id   AF-A0A2R7NCW7-F1
#
_cell.length_a   1.000
_cell.length_b   1.000
_cell.length_c   1.000
_cell.angle_alpha   90.00
_cell.angle_beta   90.00
_cell.angle_gamma   90.00
#
_symmetry.space_group_name_H-M   'P 1'
#
loop_
_entity.id
_entity.type
_entity.pdbx_description
1 polymer ?
#
loop_
_entity_poly.entity_id
_entity_poly.type
_entity_poly.pdbx_seq_one_letter_code
_entity_poly.pdbx_strand_id
1 'polypeptide(L)'
;MGRVYSEELKDYETAKRYFDEAMQNNIGNINTPKYYIECLLSNEDYKEAEKLIEFALKIKGIDKSEILNCLSLLQERNFEYKQALATLKEAKKFAYSRAALEVIEDREKLVKAKVTRTRTVKKT
;
A
#
# COMPACT_ATOMS: atom_id res chain seq x y z
N MET A 1 2.00 -18.91 -4.60
CA MET A 1 3.18 -19.10 -3.73
C MET A 1 3.69 -17.80 -3.10
N GLY A 2 3.83 -16.69 -3.84
CA GLY A 2 4.32 -15.41 -3.28
C GLY A 2 3.66 -14.97 -1.97
N ARG A 3 2.33 -15.03 -1.89
CA ARG A 3 1.58 -14.73 -0.66
C ARG A 3 1.95 -15.62 0.53
N VAL A 4 2.08 -16.93 0.34
CA VAL A 4 2.45 -17.86 1.43
C VAL A 4 3.84 -17.52 1.98
N TYR A 5 4.80 -17.29 1.09
CA TYR A 5 6.16 -16.91 1.50
C TYR A 5 6.19 -15.55 2.22
N SER A 6 5.39 -14.57 1.77
CA SER A 6 5.33 -13.23 2.36
C SER A 6 4.55 -13.17 3.68
N GLU A 7 3.33 -13.72 3.68
CA GLU A 7 2.35 -13.56 4.75
C GLU A 7 2.63 -14.55 5.90
N GLU A 8 2.95 -15.81 5.58
CA GLU A 8 3.12 -16.89 6.56
C GLU A 8 4.58 -17.11 6.94
N LEU A 9 5.47 -17.23 5.96
CA LEU A 9 6.87 -17.62 6.21
C LEU A 9 7.80 -16.45 6.48
N LYS A 10 7.37 -15.22 6.16
CA LYS A 10 8.20 -14.00 6.23
C LYS A 10 9.51 -14.12 5.43
N ASP A 11 9.54 -14.98 4.42
CA ASP A 11 10.62 -15.10 3.46
C ASP A 11 10.30 -14.22 2.26
N TYR A 12 10.63 -12.94 2.42
CA TYR A 12 10.28 -11.91 1.45
C TYR A 12 11.07 -12.04 0.14
N GLU A 13 12.33 -12.48 0.16
CA GLU A 13 13.11 -12.64 -1.07
C GLU A 13 12.55 -13.75 -1.96
N THR A 14 12.14 -14.88 -1.36
CA THR A 14 11.45 -15.93 -2.13
C THR A 14 10.07 -15.46 -2.59
N ALA A 15 9.34 -14.72 -1.75
CA ALA A 15 8.05 -14.16 -2.13
C ALA A 15 8.15 -13.21 -3.33
N LYS A 16 9.13 -12.30 -3.33
CA LYS A 16 9.40 -11.34 -4.41
C LYS A 16 9.62 -12.06 -5.73
N ARG A 17 10.44 -13.13 -5.75
CA ARG A 17 10.65 -13.95 -6.95
C ARG A 17 9.33 -14.50 -7.52
N TYR A 18 8.48 -15.07 -6.67
CA TYR A 18 7.18 -15.59 -7.13
C TYR A 18 6.22 -14.50 -7.61
N PHE A 19 6.26 -13.31 -7.00
CA PHE A 19 5.46 -12.19 -7.46
C PHE A 19 5.96 -11.65 -8.80
N ASP A 20 7.27 -11.51 -8.97
CA ASP A 20 7.88 -11.08 -10.23
C ASP A 20 7.58 -12.07 -11.36
N GLU A 21 7.74 -13.37 -11.14
CA GLU A 21 7.33 -14.41 -12.08
C GLU A 21 5.84 -14.26 -12.47
N ALA A 22 4.95 -14.02 -11.50
CA ALA A 22 3.53 -13.84 -11.77
C ALA A 22 3.23 -12.56 -12.59
N MET A 23 3.95 -11.47 -12.34
CA MET A 23 3.83 -10.21 -13.07
C MET A 23 4.34 -10.33 -14.52
N GLN A 24 5.42 -11.08 -14.73
CA GLN A 24 5.97 -11.35 -16.07
C GLN A 24 5.05 -12.24 -16.91
N ASN A 25 4.42 -13.24 -16.28
CA ASN A 25 3.46 -14.12 -16.95
C ASN A 25 2.17 -13.39 -17.37
N ASN A 26 1.69 -12.44 -16.57
CA ASN A 26 0.52 -11.62 -16.91
C ASN A 26 0.65 -10.20 -16.35
N ILE A 27 1.16 -9.31 -17.20
CA ILE A 27 1.38 -7.88 -16.88
C ILE A 27 0.07 -7.16 -16.54
N GLY A 28 -1.07 -7.63 -17.07
CA GLY A 28 -2.40 -7.07 -16.79
C GLY A 28 -3.09 -7.66 -15.57
N ASN A 29 -2.41 -8.48 -14.77
CA ASN A 29 -3.01 -9.11 -13.61
C ASN A 29 -3.33 -8.06 -12.53
N ILE A 30 -4.61 -7.90 -12.22
CA ILE A 30 -5.09 -6.95 -11.19
C ILE A 30 -4.94 -7.47 -9.76
N ASN A 31 -4.76 -8.78 -9.57
CA ASN A 31 -4.73 -9.39 -8.24
C ASN A 31 -3.32 -9.37 -7.63
N THR A 32 -2.28 -9.52 -8.45
CA THR A 32 -0.88 -9.62 -7.98
C THR A 32 -0.33 -8.32 -7.38
N PRO A 33 -0.55 -7.12 -7.99
CA PRO A 33 0.15 -5.91 -7.58
C PRO A 33 0.00 -5.55 -6.11
N LYS A 34 -1.22 -5.63 -5.56
CA LYS A 34 -1.48 -5.32 -4.14
C LYS A 34 -0.56 -6.13 -3.22
N TYR A 35 -0.59 -7.46 -3.33
CA TYR A 35 0.17 -8.34 -2.43
C TYR A 35 1.67 -8.20 -2.63
N TYR A 36 2.12 -7.95 -3.87
CA TYR A 36 3.53 -7.70 -4.13
C TYR A 36 3.97 -6.37 -3.50
N ILE A 37 3.19 -5.30 -3.63
CA ILE A 37 3.47 -4.03 -2.96
C ILE A 37 3.53 -4.22 -1.43
N GLU A 38 2.58 -4.93 -0.83
CA GLU A 38 2.58 -5.22 0.61
C GLU A 38 3.82 -6.03 1.06
N CYS A 39 4.26 -6.98 0.24
CA CYS A 39 5.51 -7.71 0.46
C CYS A 39 6.73 -6.77 0.43
N LEU A 40 6.84 -5.93 -0.60
CA LEU A 40 7.93 -4.96 -0.74
C LEU A 40 7.95 -3.97 0.43
N LEU A 41 6.79 -3.46 0.83
CA LEU A 41 6.68 -2.62 2.02
C LEU A 41 7.16 -3.39 3.24
N SER A 42 6.71 -4.63 3.47
CA SER A 42 7.12 -5.42 4.65
C SER A 42 8.61 -5.73 4.69
N ASN A 43 9.27 -5.83 3.54
CA ASN A 43 10.73 -6.00 3.40
C ASN A 43 11.51 -4.67 3.39
N GLU A 44 10.83 -3.54 3.54
CA GLU A 44 11.39 -2.18 3.45
C GLU A 44 11.99 -1.79 2.08
N ASP A 45 11.58 -2.48 1.01
CA ASP A 45 11.96 -2.21 -0.38
C ASP A 45 11.16 -1.03 -0.98
N TYR A 46 11.24 0.13 -0.33
CA TYR A 46 10.37 1.28 -0.59
C TYR A 46 10.44 1.85 -2.00
N LYS A 47 11.64 1.88 -2.61
CA LYS A 47 11.82 2.37 -3.99
C LYS A 47 11.15 1.47 -5.02
N GLU A 48 11.16 0.15 -4.76
CA GLU A 48 10.52 -0.81 -5.65
C GLU A 48 9.00 -0.77 -5.48
N ALA A 49 8.53 -0.65 -4.24
CA ALA A 49 7.12 -0.47 -3.92
C ALA A 49 6.53 0.77 -4.61
N GLU A 50 7.24 1.90 -4.58
CA GLU A 50 6.81 3.15 -5.24
C GLU A 50 6.63 2.96 -6.76
N LYS A 51 7.62 2.38 -7.44
CA LYS A 51 7.54 2.10 -8.89
C LYS A 51 6.37 1.17 -9.22
N LEU A 52 6.17 0.13 -8.40
CA LEU A 52 5.09 -0.82 -8.62
C LEU A 52 3.72 -0.19 -8.37
N ILE A 53 3.58 0.70 -7.39
CA ILE A 53 2.37 1.49 -7.16
C ILE A 53 2.05 2.37 -8.38
N GLU A 54 3.03 3.11 -8.89
CA GLU A 54 2.86 3.97 -10.07
C GLU A 54 2.42 3.18 -11.31
N PHE A 55 2.97 1.98 -11.48
CA PHE A 55 2.57 1.06 -12.53
C PHE A 55 1.14 0.55 -12.31
N ALA A 56 0.84 0.03 -11.10
CA ALA A 56 -0.45 -0.57 -10.78
C ALA A 56 -1.61 0.41 -10.98
N LEU A 57 -1.45 1.68 -10.62
CA LEU A 57 -2.47 2.72 -10.82
C LEU A 57 -2.84 2.98 -12.29
N LYS A 58 -2.00 2.54 -13.24
CA LYS A 58 -2.26 2.64 -14.69
C LYS A 58 -3.00 1.43 -15.25
N ILE A 59 -3.09 0.32 -14.50
CA ILE A 59 -3.77 -0.90 -14.94
C ILE A 59 -5.29 -0.67 -14.94
N LYS A 60 -5.95 -1.02 -16.05
CA LYS A 60 -7.42 -0.95 -16.14
C LYS A 60 -8.05 -2.04 -15.27
N GLY A 61 -9.04 -1.67 -14.48
CA GLY A 61 -9.77 -2.60 -13.60
C GLY A 61 -9.09 -2.88 -12.25
N ILE A 62 -7.93 -2.27 -11.97
CA ILE A 62 -7.30 -2.34 -10.65
C ILE A 62 -8.18 -1.67 -9.59
N ASP A 63 -8.20 -2.22 -8.38
CA ASP A 63 -8.79 -1.53 -7.23
C ASP A 63 -7.89 -0.36 -6.81
N LYS A 64 -8.21 0.84 -7.30
CA LYS A 64 -7.45 2.05 -6.99
C LYS A 64 -7.48 2.38 -5.50
N SER A 65 -8.55 2.05 -4.78
CA SER A 65 -8.64 2.30 -3.33
C SER A 65 -7.57 1.51 -2.59
N GLU A 66 -7.40 0.23 -2.94
CA GLU A 66 -6.37 -0.63 -2.34
C GLU A 66 -4.95 -0.14 -2.67
N ILE A 67 -4.66 0.19 -3.93
CA ILE A 67 -3.33 0.66 -4.33
C ILE A 67 -2.99 2.01 -3.68
N LEU A 68 -3.96 2.93 -3.60
CA LEU A 68 -3.78 4.21 -2.88
C LEU A 68 -3.60 4.00 -1.38
N ASN A 69 -4.24 2.99 -0.77
CA ASN A 69 -3.98 2.62 0.61
C ASN A 69 -2.52 2.16 0.79
N CYS A 70 -1.98 1.34 -0.12
CA CYS A 70 -0.56 0.97 -0.10
C CYS A 70 0.36 2.18 -0.23
N LEU A 71 0.04 3.14 -1.10
CA LEU A 71 0.78 4.41 -1.22
C LEU A 71 0.74 5.21 0.07
N SER A 72 -0.41 5.27 0.75
CA SER A 72 -0.51 5.94 2.03
C SER A 72 0.36 5.27 3.11
N LEU A 73 0.50 3.94 3.05
CA LEU A 73 1.32 3.17 3.97
C LEU A 73 2.82 3.42 3.72
N LEU A 74 3.23 3.52 2.46
CA LEU A 74 4.59 3.94 2.08
C LEU A 74 4.90 5.33 2.63
N GLN A 75 4.04 6.32 2.37
CA GLN A 75 4.18 7.70 2.87
C GLN A 75 4.21 7.74 4.40
N GLU A 76 3.37 6.93 5.06
CA GLU A 76 3.37 6.82 6.52
C GLU A 76 4.70 6.28 7.07
N ARG A 77 5.30 5.27 6.42
CA ARG A 77 6.60 4.71 6.79
C ARG A 77 7.75 5.69 6.54
N ASN A 78 7.61 6.57 5.56
CA ASN A 78 8.52 7.70 5.32
C ASN A 78 8.25 8.91 6.25
N PHE A 79 7.34 8.78 7.22
CA PHE A 79 6.93 9.86 8.14
C PHE A 79 6.23 11.06 7.44
N GLU A 80 5.75 10.88 6.21
CA GLU A 80 5.07 11.88 5.38
C GLU A 80 3.56 11.92 5.69
N TYR A 81 3.21 12.00 6.98
CA TYR A 81 1.84 11.77 7.45
C TYR A 81 0.77 12.68 6.83
N LYS A 82 1.11 13.92 6.48
CA LYS A 82 0.16 14.83 5.80
C LYS A 82 -0.18 14.34 4.39
N GLN A 83 0.82 13.83 3.68
CA GLN A 83 0.64 13.28 2.34
C GLN A 83 -0.13 11.97 2.42
N ALA A 84 0.21 11.10 3.38
CA ALA A 84 -0.55 9.87 3.66
C ALA A 84 -2.04 10.15 3.89
N LEU A 85 -2.39 11.19 4.67
CA LEU A 85 -3.80 11.59 4.85
C LEU A 85 -4.46 12.10 3.56
N ALA A 86 -3.75 12.85 2.74
CA ALA A 86 -4.28 13.31 1.46
C ALA A 86 -4.55 12.13 0.52
N THR A 87 -3.62 11.18 0.46
CA THR A 87 -3.74 9.94 -0.32
C THR A 87 -4.92 9.09 0.17
N LEU A 88 -5.13 8.95 1.48
CA LEU A 88 -6.28 8.21 2.02
C LEU A 88 -7.61 8.86 1.65
N LYS A 89 -7.70 10.19 1.62
CA LYS A 89 -8.89 10.89 1.14
C LYS A 89 -9.15 10.67 -0.34
N GLU A 90 -8.09 10.54 -1.14
CA GLU A 90 -8.22 10.15 -2.55
C GLU A 90 -8.69 8.70 -2.67
N ALA A 91 -8.12 7.78 -1.89
CA ALA A 91 -8.51 6.36 -1.86
C ALA A 91 -10.01 6.18 -1.59
N LYS A 92 -10.60 6.95 -0.67
CA LYS A 92 -12.04 6.92 -0.37
C LYS A 92 -12.93 7.15 -1.58
N LYS A 93 -12.51 7.97 -2.56
CA LYS A 93 -13.30 8.23 -3.78
C LYS A 93 -13.47 6.98 -4.65
N PHE A 94 -12.57 6.01 -4.50
CA PHE A 94 -12.56 4.74 -5.23
C PHE A 94 -13.07 3.56 -4.40
N ALA A 95 -13.48 3.79 -3.14
CA ALA A 95 -14.03 2.76 -2.27
C ALA A 95 -15.51 2.54 -2.56
N TYR A 96 -15.83 1.58 -3.44
CA TYR A 96 -17.20 1.35 -3.92
C TYR A 96 -18.04 0.40 -3.05
N SER A 97 -17.46 -0.17 -1.99
CA SER A 97 -18.15 -1.04 -1.05
C SER A 97 -18.01 -0.51 0.37
N ARG A 98 -18.96 -0.88 1.24
CA ARG A 98 -18.91 -0.51 2.66
C ARG A 98 -17.64 -1.02 3.32
N ALA A 99 -17.28 -2.27 3.05
CA ALA A 99 -16.06 -2.89 3.57
C ALA A 99 -14.79 -2.14 3.13
N ALA A 100 -14.69 -1.77 1.85
CA ALA A 100 -13.56 -0.99 1.35
C ALA A 100 -13.49 0.39 2.02
N LEU A 101 -14.63 1.07 2.18
CA LEU A 101 -14.67 2.39 2.81
C LEU A 101 -14.22 2.34 4.28
N GLU A 102 -14.70 1.34 5.03
CA GLU A 102 -14.34 1.18 6.45
C GLU A 102 -12.82 0.99 6.65
N VAL A 103 -12.18 0.19 5.79
CA VAL A 103 -10.71 0.01 5.82
C VAL A 103 -10.00 1.36 5.66
N ILE A 104 -10.40 2.18 4.67
CA ILE A 104 -9.75 3.47 4.43
C ILE A 104 -10.04 4.48 5.55
N GLU A 105 -11.25 4.47 6.11
CA GLU A 105 -11.63 5.32 7.24
C GLU A 105 -10.81 5.04 8.49
N ASP A 106 -10.60 3.76 8.82
CA ASP A 106 -9.81 3.37 9.99
C ASP A 106 -8.32 3.70 9.80
N ARG A 107 -7.80 3.52 8.58
CA ARG A 107 -6.46 3.98 8.22
C ARG A 107 -6.31 5.50 8.36
N GLU A 108 -7.29 6.28 7.91
CA GLU A 108 -7.26 7.76 8.06
C GLU A 108 -7.22 8.17 9.53
N LYS A 109 -8.05 7.54 10.39
CA LYS A 109 -8.04 7.81 11.84
C LYS A 109 -6.67 7.56 12.45
N LEU A 110 -6.04 6.43 12.10
CA LEU A 110 -4.73 6.03 12.60
C LEU A 110 -3.65 7.04 12.20
N VAL A 111 -3.55 7.39 10.91
CA VAL A 111 -2.54 8.34 10.43
C VAL A 111 -2.78 9.74 11.01
N LYS A 112 -4.05 10.15 11.17
CA LYS A 112 -4.41 11.46 11.75
C LYS A 112 -3.91 11.60 13.19
N ALA A 113 -3.98 10.54 13.99
CA ALA A 113 -3.44 10.52 15.35
C ALA A 113 -1.91 10.69 15.38
N LYS A 114 -1.18 10.25 14.35
CA LYS A 114 0.27 10.45 14.25
C LYS A 114 0.62 11.92 13.97
N VAL A 115 -0.14 12.60 13.09
CA VAL A 115 0.05 14.03 12.81
C VAL A 115 -0.14 14.91 14.05
N THR A 116 -1.17 14.65 14.85
CA THR A 116 -1.45 15.42 16.06
C THR A 116 -0.33 15.27 17.09
N ARG A 117 0.20 14.05 17.27
CA ARG A 117 1.33 13.77 18.15
C ARG A 117 2.62 14.48 17.72
N THR A 118 2.93 14.54 16.43
CA THR A 118 4.12 15.28 15.94
C THR A 118 4.01 16.78 16.24
N ARG A 119 2.81 17.36 16.24
CA ARG A 119 2.59 18.78 16.54
C ARG A 119 2.77 19.11 18.01
N THR A 120 2.39 18.22 18.93
CA THR A 120 2.58 18.44 20.38
C THR A 120 4.06 18.37 20.75
N VAL A 121 4.81 17.41 20.19
CA VAL A 121 6.26 17.29 20.41
C VAL A 121 7.02 18.53 19.94
N LYS A 122 6.68 19.11 18.79
CA LYS A 122 7.32 20.35 18.30
C LYS A 122 7.02 21.60 19.13
N LYS A 123 6.02 21.57 20.02
CA LYS A 123 5.63 22.69 20.88
C LYS A 123 6.25 22.62 22.28
N THR A 124 6.97 21.54 22.59
CA THR A 124 7.62 21.31 23.89
C THR A 124 9.12 21.49 23.71
#